data_AF-A0A396S1W4-F1
#
_entry.id   AF-A0A396S1W4-F1
#
_cell.length_a   1.000
_cell.length_b   1.000
_cell.length_c   1.000
_cell.angle_alpha   90.00
_cell.angle_beta   90.00
_cell.angle_gamma   90.00
#
_symmetry.space_group_name_H-M   'P 1'
#
loop_
_entity.id
_entity.type
_entity.pdbx_description
1 polymer ?
#
loop_
_entity_poly.entity_id
_entity_poly.type
_entity_poly.pdbx_seq_one_letter_code
_entity_poly.pdbx_strand_id
1 'polypeptide(L)'
;MKYRVELLGEQVMEAFGAELGRALEGRGVVYLHGDLGAGKTTLSRGLIRGLGHVGAVKSPTFTLVEPYELNGLNIYHFDLYRLVDPEELEFLGIRDYFRDDSLCLVEWPEKGTGVLPSPDLTITIGAEGGGRLLTLEHHSAQGVMACQRLRDIRGEAQS
;
A
#
# COMPACT_ATOMS: atom_id res chain seq x y z
N MET A 1 2.15 -4.57 -17.13
CA MET A 1 1.48 -3.39 -17.74
C MET A 1 1.41 -2.30 -16.69
N LYS A 2 1.63 -1.03 -17.03
CA LYS A 2 1.58 0.08 -16.06
C LYS A 2 0.21 0.75 -16.09
N TYR A 3 -0.36 1.05 -14.92
CA TYR A 3 -1.57 1.86 -14.76
C TYR A 3 -1.20 3.18 -14.10
N ARG A 4 -1.69 4.30 -14.63
CA ARG A 4 -1.33 5.65 -14.16
C ARG A 4 -2.57 6.43 -13.77
N VAL A 5 -2.46 7.16 -12.68
CA VAL A 5 -3.54 7.94 -12.10
C VAL A 5 -2.98 9.24 -11.54
N GLU A 6 -3.59 10.36 -11.93
CA GLU A 6 -3.32 11.67 -11.36
C GLU A 6 -4.33 11.95 -10.23
N LEU A 7 -3.83 12.42 -9.09
CA LEU A 7 -4.61 12.72 -7.89
C LEU A 7 -4.31 14.14 -7.43
N LEU A 8 -5.35 14.95 -7.25
CA LEU A 8 -5.23 16.34 -6.80
C LEU A 8 -5.72 16.47 -5.36
N GLY A 9 -4.78 16.60 -4.43
CA GLY A 9 -5.06 16.81 -3.00
C GLY A 9 -5.12 15.53 -2.16
N GLU A 10 -5.07 15.71 -0.85
CA GLU A 10 -4.98 14.61 0.12
C GLU A 10 -6.26 13.76 0.15
N GLN A 11 -7.43 14.39 0.07
CA GLN A 11 -8.72 13.71 0.14
C GLN A 11 -8.93 12.77 -1.05
N VAL A 12 -8.48 13.19 -2.24
CA VAL A 12 -8.53 12.37 -3.47
C VAL A 12 -7.55 11.20 -3.37
N MET A 13 -6.40 11.40 -2.73
CA MET A 13 -5.44 10.33 -2.43
C MET A 13 -6.01 9.30 -1.44
N GLU A 14 -6.69 9.76 -0.38
CA GLU A 14 -7.35 8.85 0.57
C GLU A 14 -8.49 8.08 -0.09
N ALA A 15 -9.32 8.74 -0.90
CA ALA A 15 -10.40 8.10 -1.65
C ALA A 15 -9.87 7.04 -2.62
N PHE A 16 -8.79 7.33 -3.33
CA PHE A 16 -8.10 6.35 -4.18
C PHE A 16 -7.54 5.18 -3.36
N GLY A 17 -6.98 5.44 -2.17
CA GLY A 17 -6.58 4.39 -1.24
C GLY A 17 -7.74 3.45 -0.92
N ALA A 18 -8.93 3.97 -0.64
CA ALA A 18 -10.11 3.17 -0.37
C ALA A 18 -10.58 2.33 -1.57
N GLU A 19 -10.52 2.88 -2.79
CA GLU A 19 -10.75 2.12 -4.03
C GLU A 19 -9.73 0.98 -4.19
N LEU A 20 -8.45 1.27 -3.95
CA LEU A 20 -7.37 0.30 -4.04
C LEU A 20 -7.54 -0.83 -3.03
N GLY A 21 -7.91 -0.53 -1.78
CA GLY A 21 -8.19 -1.53 -0.75
C GLY A 21 -9.31 -2.50 -1.17
N ARG A 22 -10.40 -1.96 -1.74
CA ARG A 22 -11.50 -2.78 -2.28
C ARG A 22 -11.04 -3.64 -3.46
N ALA A 23 -10.24 -3.08 -4.37
CA ALA A 23 -9.71 -3.82 -5.52
C ALA A 23 -8.78 -4.98 -5.12
N LEU A 24 -8.01 -4.78 -4.04
CA LEU A 24 -7.15 -5.80 -3.42
C LEU A 24 -7.93 -6.82 -2.60
N GLU A 25 -9.19 -6.56 -2.27
CA GLU A 25 -10.03 -7.42 -1.41
C GLU A 25 -9.39 -7.69 -0.04
N GLY A 26 -8.63 -6.71 0.48
CA GLY A 26 -7.99 -6.84 1.79
C GLY A 26 -6.84 -7.85 1.85
N ARG A 27 -6.22 -8.20 0.71
CA ARG A 27 -5.07 -9.12 0.66
C ARG A 27 -3.99 -8.72 -0.34
N GLY A 28 -2.79 -9.26 -0.12
CA GLY A 28 -1.62 -9.14 -1.00
C GLY A 28 -0.51 -8.26 -0.42
N VAL A 29 0.58 -8.11 -1.16
CA VAL A 29 1.74 -7.30 -0.78
C VAL A 29 1.84 -6.09 -1.70
N VAL A 30 1.80 -4.90 -1.11
CA VAL A 30 1.86 -3.63 -1.84
C VAL A 30 3.09 -2.85 -1.42
N TYR A 31 3.95 -2.57 -2.38
CA TYR A 31 5.14 -1.74 -2.21
C TYR A 31 4.83 -0.29 -2.55
N LEU A 32 5.20 0.62 -1.66
CA LEU A 32 4.98 2.06 -1.80
C LEU A 32 6.32 2.80 -1.87
N HIS A 33 6.63 3.30 -3.07
CA HIS A 33 7.79 4.15 -3.33
C HIS A 33 7.39 5.61 -3.53
N GLY A 34 8.34 6.50 -3.28
CA GLY A 34 8.22 7.93 -3.49
C GLY A 34 9.01 8.69 -2.44
N ASP A 35 9.29 9.96 -2.71
CA ASP A 35 10.08 10.80 -1.81
C ASP A 35 9.43 11.02 -0.45
N LEU A 36 10.18 11.59 0.49
CA LEU A 36 9.65 12.05 1.77
C LEU A 36 8.54 13.09 1.52
N GLY A 37 7.36 12.87 2.10
CA GLY A 37 6.19 13.74 1.85
C GLY A 37 5.46 13.48 0.53
N ALA A 38 5.83 12.44 -0.24
CA ALA A 38 5.11 12.07 -1.45
C ALA A 38 3.65 11.65 -1.19
N GLY A 39 3.32 11.19 0.02
CA GLY A 39 1.95 10.79 0.41
C GLY A 39 1.74 9.28 0.56
N LYS A 40 2.82 8.50 0.71
CA LYS A 40 2.77 7.05 0.99
C LYS A 40 1.83 6.73 2.16
N THR A 41 2.04 7.33 3.33
CA THR A 41 1.17 7.16 4.50
C THR A 41 -0.26 7.65 4.28
N THR A 42 -0.47 8.69 3.48
CA THR A 42 -1.83 9.15 3.11
C THR A 42 -2.56 8.07 2.31
N LEU A 43 -1.89 7.45 1.34
CA LEU A 43 -2.45 6.35 0.57
C LEU A 43 -2.77 5.15 1.47
N SER A 44 -1.83 4.75 2.34
CA SER A 44 -2.04 3.66 3.30
C SER A 44 -3.24 3.92 4.21
N ARG A 45 -3.36 5.15 4.70
CA ARG A 45 -4.50 5.58 5.53
C ARG A 45 -5.83 5.48 4.79
N GLY A 46 -5.90 5.97 3.55
CA GLY A 46 -7.08 5.84 2.72
C GLY A 46 -7.49 4.38 2.52
N LEU A 47 -6.50 3.53 2.25
CA LEU A 47 -6.70 2.10 2.06
C LEU A 47 -7.25 1.42 3.31
N ILE A 48 -6.57 1.59 4.45
CA ILE A 48 -6.92 0.94 5.72
C ILE A 48 -8.31 1.39 6.20
N ARG A 49 -8.62 2.70 6.05
CA ARG A 49 -9.96 3.22 6.34
C ARG A 49 -11.02 2.72 5.37
N GLY A 50 -10.69 2.60 4.08
CA GLY A 50 -11.58 2.04 3.07
C GLY A 50 -11.97 0.59 3.32
N LEU A 51 -11.13 -0.16 4.06
CA LEU A 51 -11.41 -1.52 4.53
C LEU A 51 -12.17 -1.56 5.87
N GLY A 52 -12.55 -0.42 6.43
CA GLY A 52 -13.42 -0.31 7.60
C GLY A 52 -12.73 0.04 8.91
N HIS A 53 -11.44 0.40 8.91
CA HIS A 53 -10.79 0.87 10.13
C HIS A 53 -11.34 2.23 10.58
N VAL A 54 -11.75 2.31 11.84
CA VAL A 54 -12.15 3.56 12.50
C VAL A 54 -11.04 3.99 13.44
N GLY A 55 -10.34 5.08 13.11
CA GLY A 55 -9.28 5.59 13.95
C GLY A 55 -8.18 6.36 13.21
N ALA A 56 -7.10 6.60 13.94
CA ALA A 56 -5.90 7.21 13.42
C ALA A 56 -5.03 6.15 12.74
N VAL A 57 -4.71 6.37 11.46
CA VAL A 57 -3.67 5.62 10.75
C VAL A 57 -2.49 6.56 10.58
N LYS A 58 -1.40 6.26 11.27
CA LYS A 58 -0.14 7.01 11.26
C LYS A 58 0.95 6.12 10.70
N SER A 59 2.03 6.71 10.21
CA SER A 59 3.19 5.91 9.82
C SER A 59 3.82 5.25 11.05
N PRO A 60 4.09 3.93 11.02
CA PRO A 60 4.81 3.21 12.07
C PRO A 60 6.33 3.37 11.95
N THR A 61 6.83 4.57 11.62
CA THR A 61 8.28 4.80 11.39
C THR A 61 9.18 4.30 12.53
N PHE A 62 8.69 4.30 13.77
CA PHE A 62 9.45 3.88 14.95
C PHE A 62 9.17 2.44 15.40
N THR A 63 7.98 1.91 15.12
CA THR A 63 7.60 0.53 15.44
C THR A 63 7.87 -0.44 14.29
N LEU A 64 8.22 0.10 13.11
CA LEU A 64 8.40 -0.55 11.80
C LEU A 64 7.13 -1.17 11.23
N VAL A 65 6.26 -1.73 12.07
CA VAL A 65 4.98 -2.33 11.70
C VAL A 65 3.87 -1.87 12.63
N GLU A 66 2.67 -1.68 12.07
CA GLU A 66 1.41 -1.51 12.80
C GLU A 66 0.38 -2.52 12.26
N PRO A 67 -0.15 -3.42 13.09
CA PRO A 67 -1.21 -4.34 12.70
C PRO A 67 -2.62 -3.70 12.82
N TYR A 68 -3.50 -4.05 11.90
CA TYR A 68 -4.92 -3.69 11.91
C TYR A 68 -5.76 -4.94 11.65
N GLU A 69 -6.56 -5.33 12.64
CA GLU A 69 -7.50 -6.46 12.54
C GLU A 69 -8.91 -5.91 12.30
N LEU A 70 -9.49 -6.19 11.12
CA LEU A 70 -10.74 -5.59 10.67
C LEU A 70 -11.66 -6.66 10.06
N ASN A 71 -12.77 -7.00 10.73
CA ASN A 71 -13.80 -7.89 10.16
C ASN A 71 -13.25 -9.20 9.54
N GLY A 72 -12.23 -9.81 10.16
CA GLY A 72 -11.57 -11.02 9.66
C GLY A 72 -10.45 -10.78 8.65
N LEU A 73 -10.11 -9.54 8.35
CA LEU A 73 -8.93 -9.15 7.57
C LEU A 73 -7.76 -8.81 8.50
N ASN A 74 -6.57 -9.25 8.13
CA ASN A 74 -5.32 -8.87 8.77
C ASN A 74 -4.57 -7.91 7.85
N ILE A 75 -4.35 -6.67 8.28
CA ILE A 75 -3.60 -5.68 7.53
C ILE A 75 -2.36 -5.28 8.32
N TYR A 76 -1.21 -5.27 7.67
CA TYR A 76 0.06 -4.87 8.27
C TYR A 76 0.62 -3.69 7.51
N HIS A 77 0.72 -2.54 8.18
CA HIS A 77 1.37 -1.35 7.63
C HIS A 77 2.81 -1.34 8.10
N PHE A 78 3.75 -1.40 7.17
CA PHE A 78 5.17 -1.26 7.40
C PHE A 78 5.68 0.10 6.93
N ASP A 79 6.54 0.73 7.72
CA ASP A 79 7.36 1.87 7.29
C ASP A 79 8.82 1.59 7.65
N LEU A 80 9.61 1.33 6.61
CA LEU A 80 11.00 0.92 6.74
C LEU A 80 11.98 2.10 6.61
N TYR A 81 11.51 3.35 6.59
CA TYR A 81 12.35 4.53 6.36
C TYR A 81 13.60 4.58 7.26
N ARG A 82 13.45 4.18 8.53
CA ARG A 82 14.51 4.17 9.54
C ARG A 82 15.25 2.85 9.68
N LEU A 83 14.86 1.83 8.93
CA LEU A 83 15.55 0.54 8.93
C LEU A 83 16.97 0.75 8.36
N VAL A 84 17.97 0.33 9.13
CA VAL A 84 19.38 0.47 8.75
C VAL A 84 19.86 -0.83 8.10
N ASP A 85 19.52 -1.97 8.71
CA ASP A 85 19.88 -3.30 8.24
C ASP A 85 18.62 -4.13 7.91
N PRO A 86 18.46 -4.63 6.66
CA PRO A 86 17.37 -5.54 6.31
C PRO A 86 17.25 -6.77 7.20
N GLU A 87 18.37 -7.28 7.75
CA GLU A 87 18.38 -8.49 8.60
C GLU A 87 17.60 -8.30 9.90
N GLU A 88 17.44 -7.05 10.38
CA GLU A 88 16.59 -6.73 11.53
C GLU A 88 15.15 -7.25 11.36
N LEU A 89 14.65 -7.31 10.12
CA LEU A 89 13.31 -7.83 9.82
C LEU A 89 13.18 -9.34 10.05
N GLU A 90 14.25 -10.12 9.84
CA GLU A 90 14.23 -11.57 10.11
C GLU A 90 14.10 -11.83 11.62
N PHE A 91 14.78 -11.03 12.46
CA PHE A 91 14.66 -11.14 13.92
C PHE A 91 13.26 -10.75 14.44
N LEU A 92 12.54 -9.90 13.71
CA LEU A 92 11.16 -9.53 14.00
C LEU A 92 10.14 -10.57 13.54
N GLY A 93 10.60 -11.68 12.94
CA GLY A 93 9.72 -12.73 12.43
C GLY A 93 8.87 -12.24 11.25
N ILE A 94 9.41 -11.37 10.39
CA ILE A 94 8.58 -10.65 9.40
C ILE A 94 7.79 -11.57 8.47
N ARG A 95 8.30 -12.79 8.23
CA ARG A 95 7.66 -13.81 7.38
C ARG A 95 6.27 -14.20 7.86
N ASP A 96 5.99 -14.11 9.15
CA ASP A 96 4.70 -14.47 9.73
C ASP A 96 3.59 -13.47 9.36
N TYR A 97 3.95 -12.25 8.94
CA TYR A 97 3.00 -11.24 8.49
C TYR A 97 2.58 -11.42 7.03
N PHE A 98 3.45 -11.96 6.17
CA PHE A 98 3.21 -12.08 4.73
C PHE A 98 2.47 -13.37 4.38
N ARG A 99 1.20 -13.43 4.78
CA ARG A 99 0.32 -14.59 4.55
C ARG A 99 -0.63 -14.33 3.38
N ASP A 100 -1.07 -15.39 2.71
CA ASP A 100 -2.00 -15.31 1.56
C ASP A 100 -3.34 -14.62 1.90
N ASP A 101 -3.73 -14.62 3.18
CA ASP A 101 -4.95 -14.04 3.72
C ASP A 101 -4.75 -12.66 4.39
N SER A 102 -3.57 -12.06 4.21
CA SER A 102 -3.22 -10.76 4.78
C SER A 102 -2.95 -9.70 3.70
N LEU A 103 -3.10 -8.43 4.07
CA LEU A 103 -2.66 -7.29 3.28
C LEU A 103 -1.46 -6.61 3.92
N CYS A 104 -0.33 -6.57 3.23
CA CYS A 104 0.86 -5.87 3.69
C CYS A 104 1.10 -4.62 2.85
N LEU A 105 1.13 -3.45 3.49
CA LEU A 105 1.50 -2.18 2.88
C LEU A 105 2.93 -1.84 3.32
N VAL A 106 3.89 -1.80 2.40
CA VAL A 106 5.29 -1.58 2.74
C VAL A 106 5.76 -0.24 2.17
N GLU A 107 5.94 0.76 3.03
CA GLU A 107 6.62 2.01 2.69
C GLU A 107 8.14 1.83 2.73
N TRP A 108 8.83 2.38 1.73
CA TRP A 108 10.29 2.27 1.57
C TRP A 108 10.80 0.81 1.48
N PRO A 109 10.18 -0.04 0.63
CA PRO A 109 10.52 -1.46 0.58
C PRO A 109 11.97 -1.72 0.13
N GLU A 110 12.64 -0.76 -0.52
CA GLU A 110 14.07 -0.83 -0.84
C GLU A 110 14.95 -1.07 0.39
N LYS A 111 14.49 -0.64 1.59
CA LYS A 111 15.19 -0.85 2.86
C LYS A 111 15.14 -2.29 3.37
N GLY A 112 14.17 -3.09 2.90
CA GLY A 112 14.04 -4.51 3.25
C GLY A 112 14.48 -5.46 2.12
N THR A 113 15.26 -4.97 1.16
CA THR A 113 15.70 -5.76 -0.01
C THR A 113 16.41 -7.05 0.45
N GLY A 114 16.02 -8.18 -0.14
CA GLY A 114 16.58 -9.49 0.17
C GLY A 114 15.84 -10.26 1.28
N VAL A 115 15.02 -9.57 2.08
CA VAL A 115 14.19 -10.19 3.13
C VAL A 115 12.70 -10.15 2.78
N LEU A 116 12.23 -9.06 2.20
CA LEU A 116 10.81 -8.92 1.84
C LEU A 116 10.41 -9.87 0.68
N PRO A 117 9.19 -10.42 0.68
CA PRO A 117 8.68 -11.20 -0.45
C PRO A 117 8.43 -10.30 -1.66
N SER A 118 8.36 -10.90 -2.85
CA SER A 118 7.95 -10.16 -4.05
C SER A 118 6.56 -9.54 -3.87
N PRO A 119 6.36 -8.26 -4.28
CA PRO A 119 5.07 -7.62 -4.16
C PRO A 119 4.06 -8.19 -5.16
N ASP A 120 2.77 -8.02 -4.90
CA ASP A 120 1.72 -8.15 -5.90
C ASP A 120 1.62 -6.86 -6.73
N LEU A 121 1.73 -5.72 -6.06
CA LEU A 121 1.72 -4.38 -6.66
C LEU A 121 2.88 -3.53 -6.17
N THR A 122 3.53 -2.84 -7.10
CA THR A 122 4.42 -1.72 -6.81
C THR A 122 3.74 -0.42 -7.20
N ILE A 123 3.71 0.55 -6.28
CA ILE A 123 3.12 1.87 -6.51
C ILE A 123 4.19 2.91 -6.27
N THR A 124 4.53 3.64 -7.33
CA THR A 124 5.45 4.78 -7.26
C THR A 124 4.64 6.07 -7.27
N ILE A 125 4.86 6.90 -6.25
CA ILE A 125 4.19 8.19 -6.06
C ILE A 125 5.17 9.31 -6.42
N GLY A 126 4.90 9.99 -7.53
CA GLY A 126 5.66 11.15 -8.01
C GLY A 126 4.88 12.46 -7.84
N ALA A 127 5.59 13.58 -7.87
CA ALA A 127 4.98 14.89 -8.00
C ALA A 127 4.52 15.11 -9.46
N GLU A 128 3.32 15.66 -9.65
CA GLU A 128 2.78 16.01 -10.97
C GLU A 128 1.95 17.28 -10.83
N GLY A 129 2.45 18.39 -11.38
CA GLY A 129 1.86 19.71 -11.19
C GLY A 129 1.61 20.04 -9.71
N GLY A 130 0.35 20.35 -9.37
CA GLY A 130 -0.10 20.60 -7.99
C GLY A 130 -0.55 19.35 -7.22
N GLY A 131 -0.43 18.16 -7.80
CA GLY A 131 -0.95 16.89 -7.26
C GLY A 131 0.10 15.80 -7.14
N ARG A 132 -0.33 14.56 -7.34
CA ARG A 132 0.50 13.35 -7.38
C ARG A 132 0.17 12.50 -8.59
N LEU A 133 1.18 11.94 -9.22
CA LEU A 133 1.04 10.88 -10.20
C LEU A 133 1.40 9.55 -9.55
N LEU A 134 0.44 8.64 -9.52
CA LEU A 134 0.66 7.26 -9.09
C LEU A 134 0.87 6.40 -10.32
N THR A 135 1.97 5.66 -10.33
CA THR A 135 2.23 4.60 -11.31
C THR A 135 2.18 3.25 -10.62
N LEU A 136 1.22 2.41 -11.01
CA LEU A 136 0.99 1.08 -10.48
C LEU A 136 1.54 0.05 -11.47
N GLU A 137 2.31 -0.90 -10.95
CA GLU A 137 2.88 -2.02 -11.67
C GLU A 137 2.51 -3.31 -10.95
N HIS A 138 1.97 -4.28 -11.69
CA HIS A 138 1.60 -5.57 -11.13
C HIS A 138 2.70 -6.61 -11.36
N HIS A 139 2.87 -7.51 -10.40
CA HIS A 139 3.94 -8.52 -10.41
C HIS A 139 3.43 -9.95 -10.16
N SER A 140 2.14 -10.11 -9.88
CA SER A 140 1.49 -11.40 -9.64
C SER A 140 0.09 -11.46 -10.28
N ALA A 141 -0.54 -12.64 -10.21
CA ALA A 141 -1.95 -12.81 -10.60
C ALA A 141 -2.90 -11.96 -9.72
N GLN A 142 -2.65 -11.87 -8.41
CA GLN A 142 -3.42 -11.02 -7.50
C GLN A 142 -3.29 -9.54 -7.89
N GLY A 143 -2.08 -9.08 -8.24
CA GLY A 143 -1.85 -7.71 -8.72
C GLY A 143 -2.55 -7.41 -10.06
N VAL A 144 -2.60 -8.38 -10.97
CA VAL A 144 -3.36 -8.25 -12.24
C VAL A 144 -4.86 -8.08 -11.96
N MET A 145 -5.42 -8.94 -11.11
CA MET A 145 -6.84 -8.90 -10.73
C MET A 145 -7.19 -7.60 -10.01
N ALA A 146 -6.34 -7.15 -9.09
CA ALA A 146 -6.52 -5.87 -8.41
C ALA A 146 -6.50 -4.69 -9.39
N CYS A 147 -5.55 -4.66 -10.34
CA CYS A 147 -5.53 -3.63 -11.39
C CYS A 147 -6.79 -3.64 -12.26
N GLN A 148 -7.33 -4.81 -12.58
CA GLN A 148 -8.56 -4.92 -13.36
C GLN A 148 -9.76 -4.38 -12.59
N ARG A 149 -9.99 -4.85 -11.36
CA ARG A 149 -11.09 -4.36 -10.51
C ARG A 149 -11.00 -2.87 -10.24
N LEU A 150 -9.80 -2.34 -10.05
CA LEU A 150 -9.59 -0.92 -9.85
C LEU A 150 -10.06 -0.09 -11.06
N ARG A 151 -9.87 -0.60 -12.27
CA ARG A 151 -10.40 0.06 -13.48
C ARG A 151 -11.91 -0.01 -13.53
N ASP A 152 -12.49 -1.15 -13.17
CA ASP A 152 -13.94 -1.34 -13.18
C ASP A 152 -14.61 -0.38 -12.18
N ILE A 153 -14.11 -0.34 -10.93
CA ILE A 153 -14.56 0.60 -9.87
C ILE A 153 -14.51 2.05 -10.35
N ARG A 154 -13.43 2.44 -11.05
CA ARG A 154 -13.25 3.82 -11.51
C ARG A 154 -13.98 4.15 -12.80
N GLY A 155 -14.28 3.16 -13.65
CA GLY A 155 -15.13 3.32 -14.83
C GLY A 155 -16.60 3.51 -14.45
N GLU A 156 -17.07 2.77 -13.44
CA GLU A 156 -18.42 2.91 -12.88
C GLU A 156 -18.62 4.29 -12.23
N ALA A 157 -17.60 4.85 -11.57
CA ALA A 157 -17.68 6.17 -10.94
C ALA A 157 -17.71 7.35 -11.93
N GLN A 158 -17.44 7.11 -13.21
CA GLN A 158 -17.45 8.13 -14.28
C GLN A 158 -18.68 8.01 -15.20
N SER A 159 -19.59 7.08 -14.92
CA SER A 159 -20.82 6.81 -15.68
C SER A 159 -22.05 7.30 -14.92
#